data_AF-A0A1Q8QNU9-F1
#
_entry.id   AF-A0A1Q8QNU9-F1
#
_cell.length_a   1.000
_cell.length_b   1.000
_cell.length_c   1.000
_cell.angle_alpha   90.00
_cell.angle_beta   90.00
_cell.angle_gamma   90.00
#
_symmetry.space_group_name_H-M   'P 1'
#
loop_
_entity.id
_entity.type
_entity.pdbx_description
1 polymer ?
#
loop_
_entity_poly.entity_id
_entity_poly.type
_entity_poly.pdbx_seq_one_letter_code
_entity_poly.pdbx_strand_id
1 'polypeptide(L)'
;MTKSRPTRRLYPACALLWLVVAAAAAAHDWPTPARLAEQRYRMALLTANAVDKTFLPTFAVEGDDLDGPYQRLVADFTARFGPRFNVTAIEARHNAALAGLTAERLRIALFTLAATAAIWWLLTTIRAVLERPPGQP
;
A
#
# COMPACT_ATOMS: atom_id res chain seq x y z
N MET A 1 28.57 -6.77 41.10
CA MET A 1 27.34 -6.72 40.27
C MET A 1 27.54 -5.70 39.17
N THR A 2 27.97 -6.15 37.98
CA THR A 2 28.09 -5.30 36.79
C THR A 2 26.69 -4.95 36.29
N LYS A 3 26.24 -3.71 36.51
CA LYS A 3 25.01 -3.18 35.90
C LYS A 3 25.13 -3.34 34.38
N SER A 4 24.38 -4.26 33.78
CA SER A 4 24.40 -4.42 32.33
C SER A 4 23.99 -3.10 31.70
N ARG A 5 24.81 -2.56 30.78
CA ARG A 5 24.48 -1.31 30.09
C ARG A 5 23.09 -1.44 29.44
N PRO A 6 22.20 -0.45 29.60
CA PRO A 6 20.81 -0.51 29.12
C PRO A 6 20.72 -0.71 27.59
N THR A 7 21.77 -0.37 26.85
CA THR A 7 21.91 -0.58 25.40
C THR A 7 21.72 -2.03 24.96
N ARG A 8 22.07 -3.02 25.81
CA ARG A 8 21.99 -4.45 25.46
C ARG A 8 20.56 -4.95 25.23
N ARG A 9 19.56 -4.35 25.91
CA ARG A 9 18.13 -4.70 25.76
C ARG A 9 17.40 -3.75 24.81
N LEU A 10 17.83 -2.48 24.73
CA LEU A 10 17.21 -1.48 23.86
C LEU A 10 17.44 -1.77 22.37
N TYR A 11 18.64 -2.19 21.98
CA TYR A 11 18.95 -2.53 20.59
C TYR A 11 18.00 -3.60 19.99
N PRO A 12 17.85 -4.80 20.59
CA PRO A 12 16.94 -5.80 20.04
C PRO A 12 15.46 -5.37 20.11
N ALA A 13 15.07 -4.57 21.11
CA ALA A 13 13.72 -4.04 21.20
C ALA A 13 13.41 -3.05 20.05
N CYS A 14 14.33 -2.14 19.74
CA CYS A 14 14.20 -1.22 18.60
C CYS A 14 14.20 -1.97 17.26
N ALA A 15 15.04 -2.98 17.10
CA ALA A 15 15.07 -3.80 15.89
C ALA A 15 13.75 -4.57 15.69
N LEU A 16 13.17 -5.12 16.76
CA LEU A 16 11.89 -5.82 16.71
C LEU A 16 10.73 -4.87 16.44
N LEU A 17 10.70 -3.71 17.09
CA LEU A 17 9.70 -2.67 16.82
C LEU A 17 9.74 -2.24 15.35
N TRP A 18 10.94 -2.05 14.79
CA TRP A 18 11.10 -1.74 13.37
C TRP A 18 10.49 -2.83 12.47
N LEU A 19 10.74 -4.12 12.75
CA LEU A 19 10.17 -5.20 11.96
C LEU A 19 8.63 -5.18 11.96
N VAL A 20 8.01 -4.88 13.11
CA VAL A 20 6.55 -4.76 13.21
C VAL A 20 6.06 -3.60 12.32
N VAL A 21 6.71 -2.44 12.39
CA VAL A 21 6.35 -1.27 11.57
C VAL A 21 6.53 -1.55 10.09
N ALA A 22 7.66 -2.14 9.69
CA ALA A 22 7.96 -2.48 8.30
C ALA A 22 6.97 -3.49 7.74
N ALA A 23 6.61 -4.53 8.51
CA ALA A 23 5.61 -5.52 8.12
C ALA A 23 4.21 -4.90 7.99
N ALA A 24 3.81 -4.05 8.95
CA ALA A 24 2.52 -3.36 8.90
C ALA A 24 2.42 -2.42 7.69
N ALA A 25 3.48 -1.66 7.39
CA ALA A 25 3.54 -0.79 6.22
C ALA A 25 3.46 -1.61 4.92
N ALA A 26 4.28 -2.65 4.78
CA ALA A 26 4.25 -3.52 3.60
C ALA A 26 2.88 -4.21 3.41
N ALA A 27 2.24 -4.63 4.50
CA ALA A 27 0.89 -5.20 4.46
C ALA A 27 -0.18 -4.15 4.08
N HIS A 28 -0.03 -2.92 4.57
CA HIS A 28 -0.92 -1.81 4.21
C HIS A 28 -0.83 -1.49 2.72
N ASP A 29 0.38 -1.43 2.16
CA ASP A 29 0.62 -1.11 0.75
C ASP A 29 0.48 -2.31 -0.19
N TRP A 30 0.25 -3.51 0.36
CA TRP A 30 0.21 -4.73 -0.44
C TRP A 30 -0.92 -4.69 -1.48
N PRO A 31 -0.61 -4.81 -2.78
CA PRO A 31 -1.63 -4.77 -3.82
C PRO A 31 -2.36 -6.12 -3.89
N THR A 32 -3.69 -6.05 -3.85
CA THR A 32 -4.59 -7.20 -4.04
C THR A 32 -5.53 -6.93 -5.22
N PRO A 33 -5.96 -7.97 -5.96
CA PRO A 33 -6.95 -7.81 -7.01
C PRO A 33 -8.23 -7.11 -6.54
N ALA A 34 -8.70 -7.44 -5.33
CA ALA A 34 -9.86 -6.81 -4.71
C ALA A 34 -9.68 -5.29 -4.53
N ARG A 35 -8.54 -4.83 -4.00
CA ARG A 35 -8.24 -3.39 -3.87
C ARG A 35 -8.15 -2.69 -5.23
N LEU A 36 -7.63 -3.36 -6.25
CA LEU A 36 -7.57 -2.81 -7.61
C LEU A 36 -8.96 -2.72 -8.25
N ALA A 37 -9.83 -3.71 -8.00
CA ALA A 37 -11.22 -3.69 -8.44
C ALA A 37 -12.01 -2.58 -7.72
N GLU A 38 -11.75 -2.39 -6.43
CA GLU A 38 -12.31 -1.31 -5.63
C GLU A 38 -11.92 0.07 -6.14
N GLN A 39 -10.63 0.30 -6.40
CA GLN A 39 -10.14 1.54 -6.99
C GLN A 39 -10.78 1.81 -8.36
N ARG A 40 -10.90 0.77 -9.21
CA ARG A 40 -11.58 0.86 -10.50
C ARG A 40 -13.03 1.31 -10.32
N TYR A 41 -13.76 0.69 -9.39
CA TYR A 41 -15.17 1.02 -9.13
C TYR A 41 -15.35 2.42 -8.56
N ARG A 42 -14.52 2.84 -7.60
CA ARG A 42 -14.51 4.21 -7.06
C ARG A 42 -14.30 5.25 -8.15
N MET A 43 -13.34 5.02 -9.05
CA MET A 43 -13.09 5.92 -10.18
C MET A 43 -14.29 5.97 -11.14
N ALA A 44 -14.94 4.84 -11.41
CA ALA A 44 -16.14 4.82 -12.25
C ALA A 44 -17.32 5.58 -11.62
N LEU A 45 -17.51 5.49 -10.30
CA LEU A 45 -18.52 6.26 -9.56
C LEU A 45 -18.24 7.78 -9.64
N LEU A 46 -16.97 8.18 -9.54
CA LEU A 46 -16.58 9.59 -9.71
C LEU A 46 -16.85 10.08 -11.14
N THR A 47 -16.54 9.27 -12.16
CA THR A 47 -16.87 9.58 -13.55
C THR A 47 -18.37 9.66 -13.77
N ALA A 48 -19.15 8.78 -13.15
CA ALA A 48 -20.61 8.80 -13.19
C ALA A 48 -21.16 10.11 -12.59
N ASN A 49 -20.67 10.53 -11.42
CA ASN A 49 -21.03 11.80 -10.79
C ASN A 49 -20.56 13.04 -11.61
N ALA A 50 -19.45 12.92 -12.34
CA ALA A 50 -19.00 13.98 -13.22
C ALA A 50 -20.00 14.23 -14.36
N VAL A 51 -20.59 13.17 -14.91
CA VAL A 51 -21.53 13.21 -16.04
C VAL A 51 -22.98 13.45 -15.60
N ASP A 52 -23.40 12.91 -14.45
CA ASP A 52 -24.74 13.10 -13.87
C ASP A 52 -24.64 13.72 -12.47
N LYS A 53 -25.07 14.98 -12.31
CA LYS A 53 -25.02 15.69 -11.03
C LYS A 53 -26.10 15.27 -10.04
N THR A 54 -27.13 14.59 -10.50
CA THR A 54 -28.17 14.03 -9.63
C THR A 54 -27.79 12.63 -9.12
N PHE A 55 -26.74 12.03 -9.69
CA PHE A 55 -26.21 10.76 -9.22
C PHE A 55 -25.54 10.91 -7.85
N LEU A 56 -26.13 10.25 -6.86
CA LEU A 56 -25.57 10.09 -5.52
C LEU A 56 -24.73 8.80 -5.49
N PRO A 57 -23.39 8.88 -5.49
CA PRO A 57 -22.54 7.71 -5.51
C PRO A 57 -22.63 6.97 -4.18
N THR A 58 -23.43 5.90 -4.14
CA THR A 58 -23.41 4.95 -3.04
C THR A 58 -22.44 3.84 -3.39
N PHE A 59 -21.40 3.67 -2.59
CA PHE A 59 -20.51 2.54 -2.73
C PHE A 59 -21.28 1.27 -2.36
N ALA A 60 -21.47 0.35 -3.31
CA ALA A 60 -22.02 -0.96 -2.99
C ALA A 60 -21.10 -1.61 -1.95
N VAL A 61 -21.71 -2.02 -0.82
CA VAL A 61 -21.07 -2.44 0.42
C VAL A 61 -19.88 -3.39 0.20
N GLU A 62 -18.84 -3.21 1.03
CA GLU A 62 -17.65 -4.06 1.13
C GLU A 62 -17.99 -5.55 1.04
N GLY A 63 -17.45 -6.19 0.00
CA GLY A 63 -17.55 -7.62 -0.28
C GLY A 63 -16.56 -7.98 -1.39
N ASP A 64 -16.25 -9.27 -1.54
CA ASP A 64 -15.21 -9.73 -2.47
C ASP A 64 -15.57 -9.55 -3.96
N ASP A 65 -16.84 -9.29 -4.31
CA ASP A 65 -17.29 -9.08 -5.70
C ASP A 65 -17.69 -7.63 -5.97
N LEU A 66 -16.73 -6.87 -6.50
CA LEU A 66 -16.91 -5.50 -7.00
C LEU A 66 -17.08 -5.45 -8.52
N ASP A 67 -16.98 -6.59 -9.21
CA ASP A 67 -17.11 -6.68 -10.66
C ASP A 67 -18.58 -6.54 -11.08
N GLY A 68 -19.50 -7.20 -10.38
CA GLY A 68 -20.93 -7.13 -10.68
C GLY A 68 -21.52 -5.70 -10.56
N PRO A 69 -21.33 -4.99 -9.43
CA PRO A 69 -21.75 -3.59 -9.29
C PRO A 69 -21.10 -2.66 -10.32
N TYR A 70 -19.82 -2.84 -10.61
CA TYR A 70 -19.11 -2.07 -11.63
C TYR A 70 -19.73 -2.25 -13.01
N GLN A 71 -19.95 -3.49 -13.46
CA GLN A 71 -20.53 -3.78 -14.78
C GLN A 71 -21.94 -3.18 -14.92
N ARG A 72 -22.77 -3.24 -13.87
CA ARG A 72 -24.11 -2.62 -13.86
C ARG A 72 -24.03 -1.10 -14.01
N LEU A 73 -23.14 -0.45 -13.27
CA LEU A 73 -22.92 0.99 -13.37
C LEU A 73 -22.49 1.39 -14.79
N VAL A 74 -21.50 0.68 -15.35
CA VAL A 74 -20.98 0.97 -16.68
C VAL A 74 -22.06 0.78 -17.75
N ALA A 75 -22.83 -0.31 -17.67
CA ALA A 75 -23.91 -0.56 -18.61
C ALA A 75 -24.99 0.54 -18.59
N ASP A 76 -25.47 0.91 -17.39
CA ASP A 76 -26.49 1.97 -17.24
C ASP A 76 -26.00 3.32 -17.77
N PHE A 77 -24.83 3.76 -17.32
CA PHE A 77 -24.31 5.07 -17.70
C PHE A 77 -23.87 5.14 -19.16
N THR A 78 -23.35 4.04 -19.73
CA THR A 78 -23.05 3.98 -21.17
C THR A 78 -24.34 4.03 -21.99
N ALA A 79 -25.41 3.36 -21.56
CA ALA A 79 -26.70 3.43 -22.25
C ALA A 79 -27.33 4.84 -22.19
N ARG A 80 -27.20 5.52 -21.04
CA ARG A 80 -27.80 6.85 -20.82
C ARG A 80 -27.00 8.00 -21.43
N PHE A 81 -25.66 7.94 -21.36
CA PHE A 81 -24.78 9.07 -21.69
C PHE A 81 -23.83 8.79 -22.85
N GLY A 82 -23.75 7.54 -23.31
CA GLY A 82 -22.95 7.13 -24.44
C GLY A 82 -21.49 7.60 -24.32
N PRO A 83 -20.93 8.26 -25.35
CA PRO A 83 -19.52 8.70 -25.35
C PRO A 83 -19.11 9.66 -24.23
N ARG A 84 -20.07 10.34 -23.59
CA ARG A 84 -19.78 11.26 -22.47
C ARG A 84 -19.35 10.52 -21.21
N PHE A 85 -19.79 9.27 -21.05
CA PHE A 85 -19.35 8.39 -19.99
C PHE A 85 -18.27 7.45 -20.55
N ASN A 86 -17.01 7.85 -20.41
CA ASN A 86 -15.88 7.11 -20.94
C ASN A 86 -15.01 6.53 -19.80
N VAL A 87 -15.02 5.20 -19.67
CA VAL A 87 -14.23 4.46 -18.66
C VAL A 87 -13.00 3.75 -19.23
N THR A 88 -12.72 3.88 -20.53
CA THR A 88 -11.63 3.16 -21.22
C THR A 88 -10.26 3.35 -20.55
N ALA A 89 -9.93 4.58 -20.15
CA ALA A 89 -8.69 4.87 -19.45
C ALA A 89 -8.62 4.24 -18.05
N ILE A 90 -9.76 4.11 -17.37
CA ILE A 90 -9.87 3.47 -16.05
C ILE A 90 -9.64 1.96 -16.21
N GLU A 91 -10.24 1.34 -17.22
CA GLU A 91 -10.08 -0.08 -17.54
C GLU A 91 -8.66 -0.43 -17.97
N ALA A 92 -8.06 0.38 -18.86
CA ALA A 92 -6.68 0.20 -19.29
C ALA A 92 -5.71 0.25 -18.09
N ARG A 93 -5.91 1.19 -17.17
CA ARG A 93 -5.11 1.30 -15.94
C ARG A 93 -5.30 0.10 -15.02
N HIS A 94 -6.53 -0.36 -14.83
CA HIS A 94 -6.82 -1.53 -14.01
C HIS A 94 -6.17 -2.80 -14.58
N ASN A 95 -6.29 -3.02 -15.89
CA ASN A 95 -5.68 -4.17 -16.57
C ASN A 95 -4.16 -4.13 -16.50
N ALA A 96 -3.55 -2.95 -16.69
CA ALA A 96 -2.11 -2.77 -16.53
C ALA A 96 -1.66 -3.04 -15.07
N ALA A 97 -2.43 -2.59 -14.08
CA ALA A 97 -2.14 -2.83 -12.67
C ALA A 97 -2.25 -4.31 -12.30
N LEU A 98 -3.26 -5.02 -12.84
CA LEU A 98 -3.40 -6.47 -12.67
C LEU A 98 -2.24 -7.23 -13.31
N ALA A 99 -1.82 -6.85 -14.53
CA ALA A 99 -0.66 -7.46 -15.19
C ALA A 99 0.65 -7.19 -14.43
N GLY A 100 0.78 -6.01 -13.82
CA GLY A 100 1.95 -5.57 -13.06
C GLY A 100 1.99 -6.02 -11.60
N LEU A 101 0.99 -6.75 -11.10
CA LEU A 101 0.82 -7.08 -9.67
C LEU A 101 2.08 -7.72 -9.06
N THR A 102 2.65 -8.71 -9.75
CA THR A 102 3.83 -9.42 -9.25
C THR A 102 5.05 -8.51 -9.18
N ALA A 103 5.25 -7.66 -10.19
CA ALA A 103 6.35 -6.71 -10.21
C ALA A 103 6.22 -5.68 -9.08
N GLU A 104 5.00 -5.21 -8.80
CA GLU A 104 4.76 -4.24 -7.73
C GLU A 104 4.97 -4.86 -6.34
N ARG A 105 4.48 -6.08 -6.12
CA ARG A 105 4.76 -6.85 -4.89
C ARG A 105 6.26 -7.04 -4.66
N LEU A 106 7.01 -7.34 -5.72
CA LEU A 106 8.46 -7.49 -5.65
C LEU A 106 9.15 -6.16 -5.30
N ARG A 107 8.71 -5.04 -5.86
CA ARG A 107 9.24 -3.70 -5.50
C ARG A 107 9.00 -3.38 -4.04
N ILE A 108 7.79 -3.61 -3.51
CA ILE A 108 7.46 -3.39 -2.09
C ILE A 108 8.36 -4.27 -1.20
N ALA A 109 8.52 -5.55 -1.56
CA ALA A 109 9.38 -6.47 -0.80
C ALA A 109 10.84 -6.00 -0.80
N LEU A 110 11.40 -5.68 -1.97
CA LEU A 110 12.79 -5.19 -2.09
C LEU A 110 13.01 -3.87 -1.34
N PHE A 111 12.07 -2.93 -1.45
CA PHE A 111 12.13 -1.67 -0.71
C PHE A 111 12.11 -1.91 0.81
N THR A 112 11.20 -2.76 1.29
CA THR A 112 11.07 -3.09 2.71
C THR A 112 12.34 -3.74 3.25
N LEU A 113 12.95 -4.65 2.48
CA LEU A 113 14.22 -5.29 2.82
C LEU A 113 15.37 -4.27 2.84
N ALA A 114 15.46 -3.39 1.84
CA ALA A 114 16.49 -2.36 1.77
C ALA A 114 16.38 -1.35 2.93
N ALA A 115 15.17 -0.90 3.25
CA ALA A 115 14.90 -0.01 4.39
C ALA A 115 15.27 -0.68 5.72
N THR A 116 14.94 -1.97 5.86
CA THR A 116 15.30 -2.74 7.06
C THR A 116 16.81 -2.90 7.21
N ALA A 117 17.52 -3.22 6.13
CA ALA A 117 18.97 -3.30 6.14
C ALA A 117 19.61 -1.94 6.52
N ALA A 118 19.12 -0.84 5.95
CA ALA A 118 19.61 0.50 6.25
C ALA A 118 19.40 0.88 7.72
N ILE A 119 18.23 0.60 8.30
CA ILE A 119 17.94 0.93 9.70
C ILE A 119 18.73 0.05 10.66
N TRP A 120 18.89 -1.24 10.35
CA TRP A 120 19.73 -2.11 11.16
C TRP A 120 21.19 -1.69 11.10
N TRP A 121 21.69 -1.31 9.93
CA TRP A 121 23.04 -0.73 9.79
C TRP A 121 23.20 0.55 10.61
N LEU A 122 22.18 1.43 10.64
CA LEU A 122 22.21 2.62 11.48
C LEU A 122 22.22 2.26 12.97
N LEU A 123 21.38 1.31 13.39
CA LEU A 123 21.32 0.85 14.78
C LEU A 123 22.64 0.21 15.24
N THR A 124 23.29 -0.60 14.39
CA THR A 124 24.60 -1.21 14.71
C THR A 124 25.69 -0.14 14.82
N THR A 125 25.67 0.85 13.93
CA THR A 125 26.62 1.98 13.95
C THR A 125 26.46 2.81 15.22
N ILE A 126 25.21 3.18 15.58
CA ILE A 126 24.92 3.90 16.82
C ILE A 126 25.38 3.10 18.04
N ARG A 127 25.11 1.80 18.06
CA ARG A 127 25.55 0.92 19.14
C ARG A 127 27.07 0.89 19.27
N ALA A 128 27.80 0.76 18.16
CA ALA A 128 29.26 0.75 18.16
C ALA A 128 29.85 2.06 18.69
N VAL A 129 29.26 3.21 18.33
CA VAL A 129 29.67 4.54 18.83
C VAL A 129 29.40 4.66 20.34
N LEU A 130 28.24 4.20 20.83
CA LEU A 130 27.87 4.28 22.24
C LEU A 130 28.63 3.29 23.14
N GLU A 131 29.09 2.16 22.60
CA GLU A 131 29.82 1.15 23.36
C GLU A 131 31.33 1.42 23.45
N ARG A 132 31.86 2.32 22.59
CA ARG A 132 33.28 2.75 22.61
C ARG A 132 33.67 3.31 23.99
N PRO A 133 34.78 2.85 24.60
CA PRO A 133 35.27 3.42 25.85
C PRO A 133 35.80 4.85 25.60
N PRO A 134 35.63 5.78 26.56
CA PRO A 134 36.22 7.11 26.45
C PRO A 134 37.76 6.98 26.49
N GLY A 135 38.43 7.30 25.39
CA GLY A 135 39.90 7.39 25.33
C GLY A 135 40.64 6.43 24.39
N GLN A 136 39.97 5.69 23.51
CA GLN A 136 40.66 5.02 22.38
C GLN A 136 40.27 5.68 21.05
N PRO A 137 41.24 6.00 20.16
CA PRO A 137 40.97 6.61 18.85
C PRO A 137 40.06 5.77 17.94
#